data_AF-A0A7S3CTJ0-F1
#
_entry.id   AF-A0A7S3CTJ0-F1
#
_cell.length_a   1.000
_cell.length_b   1.000
_cell.length_c   1.000
_cell.angle_alpha   90.00
_cell.angle_beta   90.00
_cell.angle_gamma   90.00
#
_symmetry.space_group_name_H-M   'P 1'
#
loop_
_entity.id
_entity.type
_entity.pdbx_description
1 polymer ?
#
loop_
_entity_poly.entity_id
_entity_poly.type
_entity_poly.pdbx_seq_one_letter_code
_entity_poly.pdbx_strand_id
1 'polypeptide(L)'
;MLIETDFVEQKYQLSKKLSGGQKRKLSVGIAMIGDSKIIILNELSSGLDPTSSEKLREMLKRDKKVKIILMTTHFMDEADILGDKIAIMAEGSIQCVDSSLFLKNRFGVGQ
;
A
#
# COMPACT_ATOMS: atom_id res chain seq x y z
N MET A 1 -12.62 5.31 7.94
CA MET A 1 -12.82 4.34 6.86
C MET A 1 -13.59 4.87 5.64
N LEU A 2 -14.93 4.89 5.58
CA LEU A 2 -15.65 5.26 4.33
C LEU A 2 -15.33 6.69 3.82
N ILE A 3 -15.05 7.60 4.74
CA ILE A 3 -14.60 8.97 4.47
C ILE A 3 -13.15 8.98 3.96
N GLU A 4 -12.30 8.10 4.48
CA GLU A 4 -10.89 8.01 4.09
C GLU A 4 -10.69 7.33 2.74
N THR A 5 -11.62 6.48 2.33
CA THR A 5 -11.60 5.78 1.04
C THR A 5 -12.39 6.52 -0.06
N ASP A 6 -12.88 7.74 0.18
CA ASP A 6 -13.76 8.51 -0.73
C ASP A 6 -14.99 7.70 -1.21
N PHE A 7 -15.60 6.89 -0.33
CA PHE A 7 -16.70 5.98 -0.69
C PHE A 7 -18.08 6.47 -0.26
N VAL A 8 -18.18 7.70 0.21
CA VAL A 8 -19.43 8.25 0.76
C VAL A 8 -20.53 8.29 -0.30
N GLU A 9 -20.21 8.69 -1.53
CA GLU A 9 -21.18 8.80 -2.63
C GLU A 9 -21.60 7.44 -3.20
N GLN A 10 -20.70 6.43 -3.15
CA GLN A 10 -20.94 5.11 -3.72
C GLN A 10 -21.41 4.08 -2.68
N LYS A 11 -21.75 4.50 -1.46
CA LYS A 11 -22.14 3.62 -0.33
C LYS A 11 -23.23 2.60 -0.68
N TYR A 12 -24.19 2.99 -1.52
CA TYR A 12 -25.32 2.14 -1.93
C TYR A 12 -25.18 1.56 -3.35
N GLN A 13 -24.03 1.76 -4.00
CA GLN A 13 -23.77 1.16 -5.30
C GLN A 13 -23.26 -0.27 -5.13
N LEU A 14 -23.78 -1.18 -5.96
CA LEU A 14 -23.28 -2.55 -6.03
C LEU A 14 -21.82 -2.56 -6.50
N SER A 15 -20.98 -3.38 -5.87
CA SER A 15 -19.55 -3.50 -6.20
C SER A 15 -19.28 -3.74 -7.69
N LYS A 16 -20.16 -4.46 -8.39
CA LYS A 16 -20.06 -4.70 -9.84
C LYS A 16 -20.07 -3.43 -10.69
N LYS A 17 -20.71 -2.36 -10.21
CA LYS A 17 -20.83 -1.05 -10.89
C LYS A 17 -19.67 -0.10 -10.61
N LEU A 18 -18.76 -0.46 -9.70
CA LEU A 18 -17.59 0.34 -9.37
C LEU A 18 -16.51 0.23 -10.44
N SER A 19 -15.77 1.32 -10.66
CA SER A 19 -14.56 1.32 -11.50
C SER A 19 -13.47 0.43 -10.89
N GLY A 20 -12.44 0.08 -11.67
CA GLY A 20 -11.31 -0.72 -11.18
C GLY A 20 -10.64 -0.10 -9.94
N GLY A 21 -10.34 1.20 -9.99
CA GLY A 21 -9.75 1.93 -8.87
C GLY A 21 -10.68 2.00 -7.65
N GLN A 22 -11.99 2.18 -7.85
CA GLN A 22 -12.96 2.12 -6.75
C GLN A 22 -12.98 0.73 -6.11
N LYS A 23 -13.02 -0.36 -6.89
CA LYS A 23 -12.97 -1.73 -6.34
C LYS A 23 -11.71 -1.96 -5.51
N ARG A 24 -10.57 -1.41 -5.92
CA ARG A 24 -9.30 -1.52 -5.17
C ARG A 24 -9.36 -0.76 -3.85
N LYS A 25 -9.88 0.48 -3.85
CA LYS A 25 -10.15 1.25 -2.62
C LYS A 25 -11.11 0.52 -1.68
N LEU A 26 -12.17 -0.10 -2.21
CA LEU A 26 -13.10 -0.91 -1.43
C LEU A 26 -12.41 -2.12 -0.80
N SER A 27 -11.55 -2.83 -1.55
CA SER A 27 -10.78 -3.96 -1.06
C SER A 27 -9.88 -3.58 0.12
N VAL A 28 -9.19 -2.44 0.03
CA VAL A 28 -8.40 -1.90 1.16
C VAL A 28 -9.30 -1.59 2.35
N GLY A 29 -10.45 -0.96 2.12
CA GLY A 29 -11.43 -0.71 3.18
C GLY A 29 -11.86 -1.99 3.88
N ILE A 30 -12.14 -3.06 3.13
CA ILE A 30 -12.51 -4.36 3.70
C ILE A 30 -11.36 -4.93 4.55
N ALA A 31 -10.10 -4.85 4.09
CA ALA A 31 -8.95 -5.34 4.85
C ALA A 31 -8.75 -4.59 6.18
N MET A 32 -9.12 -3.31 6.22
CA MET A 32 -8.90 -2.43 7.37
C MET A 32 -10.06 -2.48 8.39
N ILE A 33 -11.26 -2.95 8.02
CA ILE A 33 -12.47 -2.79 8.85
C ILE A 33 -12.44 -3.67 10.11
N GLY A 34 -11.73 -4.79 10.03
CA GLY A 34 -11.64 -5.77 11.11
C GLY A 34 -10.68 -5.41 12.23
N ASP A 35 -10.10 -4.21 12.22
CA ASP A 35 -9.09 -3.73 13.17
C ASP A 35 -7.95 -4.74 13.43
N SER A 36 -7.54 -5.44 12.37
CA SER A 36 -6.50 -6.47 12.48
C SER A 36 -5.16 -5.85 12.85
N LYS A 37 -4.40 -6.51 13.75
CA LYS A 37 -3.03 -6.11 14.11
C LYS A 37 -2.05 -6.27 12.95
N ILE A 38 -2.35 -7.18 12.02
CA ILE A 38 -1.56 -7.48 10.84
C ILE A 38 -2.44 -7.31 9.61
N ILE A 39 -1.96 -6.53 8.65
CA ILE A 39 -2.64 -6.26 7.39
C ILE A 39 -1.69 -6.62 6.25
N ILE A 40 -2.19 -7.43 5.30
CA ILE A 40 -1.43 -7.85 4.11
C ILE A 40 -2.06 -7.22 2.89
N LEU A 41 -1.27 -6.52 2.10
CA LEU A 41 -1.73 -5.66 1.01
C LEU A 41 -0.95 -5.96 -0.26
N ASN A 42 -1.63 -6.49 -1.28
CA ASN A 42 -0.99 -6.80 -2.55
C ASN A 42 -1.15 -5.67 -3.55
N GLU A 43 -0.06 -4.96 -3.87
CA GLU A 43 0.05 -3.94 -4.90
C GLU A 43 -1.08 -2.90 -4.85
N LEU A 44 -1.10 -1.98 -3.89
CA LEU A 44 -2.32 -1.21 -3.66
C LEU A 44 -2.53 0.02 -4.56
N SER A 45 -1.45 0.68 -4.94
CA SER A 45 -1.47 1.97 -5.64
C SER A 45 -1.75 1.84 -7.15
N SER A 46 -1.57 0.65 -7.72
CA SER A 46 -1.75 0.42 -9.16
C SER A 46 -3.22 0.61 -9.59
N GLY A 47 -3.44 1.58 -10.50
CA GLY A 47 -4.77 1.87 -11.06
C GLY A 47 -5.64 2.83 -10.24
N LEU A 48 -5.06 3.51 -9.24
CA LEU A 48 -5.66 4.65 -8.57
C LEU A 48 -5.23 5.96 -9.24
N ASP A 49 -6.10 6.97 -9.22
CA ASP A 49 -5.69 8.33 -9.58
C ASP A 49 -4.68 8.89 -8.55
N PRO A 50 -3.89 9.92 -8.91
CA PRO A 50 -2.85 10.47 -8.03
C PRO A 50 -3.37 10.88 -6.65
N THR A 51 -4.55 11.52 -6.60
CA THR A 51 -5.17 11.99 -5.35
C THR A 51 -5.58 10.83 -4.46
N SER A 52 -6.23 9.80 -5.01
CA SER A 52 -6.60 8.58 -4.28
C SER A 52 -5.38 7.83 -3.76
N SER A 53 -4.31 7.77 -4.55
CA SER A 53 -3.06 7.11 -4.15
C SER A 53 -2.42 7.81 -2.95
N GLU A 54 -2.40 9.14 -2.95
CA GLU A 54 -1.82 9.92 -1.86
C GLU A 54 -2.62 9.76 -0.56
N LYS A 55 -3.96 9.83 -0.63
CA LYS A 55 -4.83 9.59 0.54
C LYS A 55 -4.60 8.20 1.13
N LEU A 56 -4.46 7.19 0.26
CA LEU A 56 -4.17 5.82 0.69
C LEU A 56 -2.82 5.74 1.42
N ARG A 57 -1.77 6.36 0.87
CA ARG A 57 -0.44 6.41 1.50
C ARG A 57 -0.50 7.08 2.88
N GLU A 58 -1.19 8.21 3.00
CA GLU A 58 -1.36 8.92 4.27
C GLU A 58 -2.15 8.10 5.31
N MET A 59 -3.11 7.30 4.88
CA MET A 59 -3.80 6.35 5.77
C MET A 59 -2.83 5.26 6.25
N LEU A 60 -2.08 4.62 5.34
CA LEU A 60 -1.11 3.58 5.69
C LEU A 60 0.01 4.08 6.61
N LYS A 61 0.50 5.31 6.40
CA LYS A 61 1.48 5.96 7.29
C LYS A 61 0.96 6.15 8.71
N ARG A 62 -0.34 6.43 8.87
CA ARG A 62 -0.98 6.54 10.19
C ARG A 62 -1.14 5.17 10.83
N ASP A 63 -1.66 4.21 10.08
CA ASP A 63 -1.94 2.85 10.59
C ASP A 63 -0.67 2.09 10.98
N LYS A 64 0.44 2.24 10.23
CA LYS A 64 1.71 1.55 10.55
C LYS A 64 2.30 1.92 11.90
N LYS A 65 1.87 3.03 12.52
CA LYS A 65 2.30 3.42 13.87
C LYS A 65 1.79 2.47 14.96
N VAL A 66 0.69 1.76 14.69
CA VAL A 66 0.01 0.89 15.66
C VAL A 66 -0.26 -0.51 15.12
N LYS A 67 -0.02 -0.76 13.82
CA LYS A 67 -0.27 -2.04 13.13
C LYS A 67 0.94 -2.49 12.32
N ILE A 68 1.06 -3.79 12.09
CA ILE A 68 2.02 -4.37 11.16
C ILE A 68 1.38 -4.41 9.77
N ILE A 69 2.04 -3.78 8.80
CA ILE A 69 1.59 -3.77 7.41
C ILE A 69 2.64 -4.47 6.56
N LEU A 70 2.26 -5.60 5.95
CA LEU A 70 3.06 -6.27 4.92
C LEU A 70 2.48 -5.90 3.57
N MET A 71 3.27 -5.28 2.71
CA MET A 71 2.83 -4.92 1.37
C MET A 71 3.81 -5.38 0.31
N THR A 72 3.27 -5.72 -0.85
CA THR A 72 4.05 -5.87 -2.09
C THR A 72 3.78 -4.66 -2.97
N THR A 73 4.83 -4.14 -3.58
CA THR A 73 4.72 -3.07 -4.58
C THR A 73 5.87 -3.21 -5.57
N HIS A 74 5.63 -2.84 -6.82
CA HIS A 74 6.67 -2.69 -7.82
C HIS A 74 7.12 -1.22 -7.96
N PHE A 75 6.51 -0.30 -7.20
CA PHE A 75 6.87 1.11 -7.17
C PHE A 75 7.89 1.38 -6.06
N MET A 76 9.14 1.67 -6.45
CA MET A 76 10.22 1.94 -5.51
C MET A 76 9.93 3.15 -4.61
N ASP A 77 9.30 4.19 -5.14
CA ASP A 77 8.91 5.38 -4.37
C ASP A 77 7.91 5.03 -3.26
N GLU A 78 6.98 4.11 -3.51
CA GLU A 78 6.02 3.67 -2.49
C GLU A 78 6.72 2.87 -1.38
N ALA A 79 7.64 1.98 -1.75
CA ALA A 79 8.44 1.23 -0.79
C ALA A 79 9.33 2.16 0.06
N ASP A 80 9.90 3.20 -0.54
CA ASP A 80 10.73 4.20 0.14
C ASP A 80 9.92 5.07 1.13
N ILE A 81 8.71 5.50 0.72
CA ILE A 81 7.85 6.36 1.53
C ILE A 81 7.18 5.61 2.68
N LEU A 82 6.75 4.36 2.45
CA LEU A 82 5.93 3.61 3.40
C LEU A 82 6.73 2.57 4.20
N GLY A 83 7.76 1.97 3.61
CA GLY A 83 8.47 0.82 4.17
C GLY A 83 9.44 1.20 5.28
N ASP A 84 9.26 0.61 6.46
CA ASP A 84 10.26 0.68 7.53
C ASP A 84 11.43 -0.28 7.26
N LYS A 85 11.13 -1.42 6.63
CA LYS A 85 12.08 -2.35 6.02
C LYS A 85 11.58 -2.74 4.63
N ILE A 86 12.49 -2.83 3.68
CA ILE A 86 12.22 -3.20 2.30
C ILE A 86 12.91 -4.53 2.03
N ALA A 87 12.16 -5.51 1.56
CA ALA A 87 12.69 -6.77 1.05
C ALA A 87 12.67 -6.73 -0.48
N ILE A 88 13.84 -6.81 -1.12
CA ILE A 88 13.94 -6.91 -2.58
C ILE A 88 13.87 -8.38 -2.95
N MET A 89 12.90 -8.74 -3.79
CA MET A 89 12.67 -10.11 -4.24
C MET A 89 12.96 -10.21 -5.74
N ALA A 90 13.74 -11.21 -6.12
CA ALA A 90 14.04 -11.56 -7.51
C ALA A 90 14.13 -13.09 -7.65
N GLU A 91 13.68 -13.62 -8.80
CA GLU A 91 13.76 -15.05 -9.11
C GLU A 91 13.18 -15.96 -8.00
N GLY A 92 12.06 -15.54 -7.39
CA GLY A 92 11.39 -16.32 -6.34
C GLY A 92 12.08 -16.32 -4.98
N SER A 93 13.14 -15.53 -4.78
CA SER A 93 13.88 -15.46 -3.52
C SER A 93 14.16 -14.01 -3.08
N ILE A 94 14.29 -13.82 -1.76
CA ILE A 94 14.65 -12.51 -1.17
C ILE A 94 16.14 -12.31 -1.32
N GLN A 95 16.54 -11.26 -2.03
CA GLN A 95 17.93 -10.93 -2.31
C GLN A 95 18.57 -10.10 -1.19
N CYS A 96 17.81 -9.15 -0.64
CA CYS A 96 18.24 -8.34 0.48
C CYS A 96 17.04 -7.78 1.26
N VAL A 97 17.26 -7.48 2.53
CA VAL A 97 16.25 -6.87 3.42
C VAL A 97 16.95 -5.86 4.32
N ASP A 98 16.56 -4.59 4.21
CA ASP A 98 16.98 -3.57 5.17
C ASP A 98 16.11 -2.31 5.06
N SER A 99 16.41 -1.28 5.84
CA SER A 99 15.90 0.07 5.64
C SER A 99 16.28 0.61 4.25
N SER A 100 15.44 1.48 3.70
CA SER A 100 15.70 2.11 2.40
C SER A 100 17.07 2.79 2.33
N LEU A 101 17.43 3.55 3.38
CA LEU A 101 18.71 4.25 3.44
C LEU A 101 19.90 3.28 3.38
N PHE A 102 19.83 2.17 4.12
CA PHE A 102 20.90 1.17 4.10
C PHE A 102 21.01 0.51 2.72
N LEU A 103 19.89 0.12 2.11
CA LEU A 103 19.88 -0.47 0.77
C LEU A 103 20.44 0.49 -0.28
N LYS A 104 20.06 1.76 -0.25
CA LYS A 104 20.61 2.79 -1.14
C LYS A 104 22.11 3.02 -0.90
N ASN A 105 22.58 3.03 0.34
CA ASN A 105 24.01 3.17 0.61
C ASN A 105 24.83 1.95 0.17
N ARG A 106 24.29 0.74 0.36
CA ARG A 106 24.98 -0.51 0.06
C ARG A 106 24.95 -0.87 -1.43
N PHE A 107 23.84 -0.57 -2.11
CA PHE A 107 23.58 -1.01 -3.48
C PHE A 107 23.30 0.13 -4.47
N GLY A 108 23.14 1.38 -4.02
CA GLY A 108 22.86 2.55 -4.86
C GLY A 108 24.07 3.09 -5.63
N VAL A 109 25.17 2.34 -5.67
CA VAL A 109 26.24 2.50 -6.64
C VAL A 109 25.83 1.81 -7.96
N GLY A 110 24.89 2.42 -8.67
CA GLY A 110 24.42 2.01 -10.00
C GLY A 110 23.70 3.18 -10.66
N GLN A 111 24.20 3.61 -11.83
CA GLN A 111 23.63 4.67 -12.68
C GLN A 111 22.34 4.22 -13.35
#